data_AF-A0A920PHK8-F1
#
_entry.id   AF-A0A920PHK8-F1
#
_cell.length_a   1.000
_cell.length_b   1.000
_cell.length_c   1.000
_cell.angle_alpha   90.00
_cell.angle_beta   90.00
_cell.angle_gamma   90.00
#
_symmetry.space_group_name_H-M   'P 1'
#
loop_
_entity.id
_entity.type
_entity.pdbx_description
1 polymer ?
#
loop_
_entity_poly.entity_id
_entity_poly.type
_entity_poly.pdbx_seq_one_letter_code
_entity_poly.pdbx_strand_id
1 'polypeptide(L)'
;MKERVIGSLFLILIVLIISFNAFKAKGLDNIKKYQDEIKQEEVKKEERFFYDETSKISDSQWIIQVDTFEKIEPALLLAEKLENQRFNAYIIKKTIAEKRIYRVRIYSKNSDDAIDETIEKLKESGYSVSIIKK
;
A
#
# COMPACT_ATOMS: atom_id res chain seq x y z
N MET A 1 -24.19 15.85 -59.95
CA MET A 1 -24.61 15.25 -58.64
C MET A 1 -23.57 14.29 -58.06
N LYS A 2 -22.99 13.36 -58.82
CA LYS A 2 -21.98 12.38 -58.33
C LYS A 2 -20.78 13.01 -57.61
N GLU A 3 -20.18 14.08 -58.15
CA GLU A 3 -19.00 14.72 -57.55
C GLU A 3 -19.28 15.39 -56.19
N ARG A 4 -20.48 15.96 -56.01
CA ARG A 4 -20.91 16.55 -54.72
C ARG A 4 -21.08 15.48 -53.64
N VAL A 5 -21.54 14.28 -54.00
CA VAL A 5 -21.71 13.15 -53.08
C VAL A 5 -20.34 12.57 -52.68
N ILE A 6 -19.41 12.46 -53.64
CA ILE A 6 -18.05 11.97 -53.39
C ILE A 6 -17.26 12.92 -52.49
N GLY A 7 -17.37 14.23 -52.70
CA GLY A 7 -16.75 15.23 -51.83
C GLY A 7 -17.27 15.21 -50.39
N SER A 8 -18.58 14.99 -50.22
CA SER A 8 -19.20 14.87 -48.89
C SER A 8 -18.73 13.62 -48.14
N LEU A 9 -18.59 12.48 -48.82
CA LEU A 9 -18.06 11.24 -48.25
C LEU A 9 -16.62 11.39 -47.75
N PHE A 10 -15.77 12.07 -48.51
CA PHE A 10 -14.39 12.36 -48.11
C PHE A 10 -14.31 13.21 -46.84
N LEU A 11 -15.18 14.22 -46.74
CA LEU A 11 -15.23 15.12 -45.58
C LEU A 11 -15.66 14.38 -44.31
N ILE A 12 -16.65 13.49 -44.41
CA ILE A 12 -17.09 12.63 -43.30
C ILE A 12 -15.95 11.71 -42.84
N LEU A 13 -15.19 11.14 -43.77
CA LEU A 13 -14.07 10.27 -43.47
C LEU A 13 -12.97 11.01 -42.69
N ILE A 14 -12.65 12.24 -43.10
CA ILE A 14 -11.66 13.09 -42.42
C ILE A 14 -12.11 13.42 -41.00
N VAL A 15 -13.38 13.81 -40.83
CA VAL A 15 -13.94 14.11 -39.50
C VAL A 15 -13.87 12.87 -38.60
N LEU A 16 -14.22 11.68 -39.10
CA LEU A 16 -14.12 10.44 -38.35
C LEU A 16 -12.69 10.14 -37.90
N ILE A 17 -11.70 10.32 -38.77
CA ILE A 17 -10.28 10.11 -38.44
C ILE A 17 -9.81 11.09 -37.35
N ILE A 18 -10.19 12.37 -37.45
CA ILE A 18 -9.84 13.38 -36.44
C ILE A 18 -10.50 13.05 -35.10
N SER A 19 -11.78 12.70 -35.08
CA SER A 19 -12.50 12.31 -33.87
C SER A 19 -11.91 11.05 -33.22
N PHE A 20 -11.54 10.04 -34.01
CA PHE A 20 -10.96 8.80 -33.50
C PHE A 20 -9.56 9.03 -32.90
N ASN A 21 -8.74 9.87 -33.52
CA ASN A 21 -7.43 10.26 -32.99
C ASN A 21 -7.54 11.12 -31.72
N ALA A 22 -8.48 12.06 -31.67
CA ALA A 22 -8.73 12.89 -30.49
C ALA A 22 -9.22 12.05 -29.30
N PHE A 23 -10.05 11.02 -29.54
CA PHE A 23 -10.54 10.11 -28.51
C PHE A 23 -9.43 9.21 -27.97
N LYS A 24 -8.56 8.67 -28.83
CA LYS A 24 -7.42 7.85 -28.41
C LYS A 24 -6.43 8.63 -27.54
N ALA A 25 -6.07 9.87 -27.91
CA ALA A 25 -5.07 10.63 -27.16
C ALA A 25 -5.57 11.00 -25.76
N LYS A 26 -6.68 11.75 -25.67
CA LYS A 26 -7.18 12.25 -24.36
C LYS A 26 -7.74 11.14 -23.47
N GLY A 27 -8.34 10.10 -24.05
CA GLY A 27 -8.90 8.97 -23.30
C GLY A 27 -7.83 8.10 -22.65
N LEU A 28 -6.79 7.70 -23.40
CA LEU A 28 -5.69 6.90 -22.85
C LEU A 28 -4.88 7.66 -21.80
N ASP A 29 -4.63 8.96 -22.03
CA ASP A 29 -3.84 9.77 -21.11
C ASP A 29 -4.50 9.88 -19.73
N ASN A 30 -5.82 10.03 -19.68
CA ASN A 30 -6.57 10.06 -18.43
C ASN A 30 -6.55 8.71 -17.69
N ILE A 31 -6.64 7.59 -18.43
CA ILE A 31 -6.57 6.24 -17.85
C ILE A 31 -5.18 5.97 -17.27
N LYS A 32 -4.12 6.32 -18.02
CA LYS A 32 -2.74 6.22 -17.52
C LYS A 32 -2.54 7.05 -16.26
N LYS A 33 -2.99 8.30 -16.28
CA LYS A 33 -2.90 9.19 -15.11
C LYS A 33 -3.59 8.58 -13.89
N TYR A 34 -4.79 8.04 -14.05
CA TYR A 34 -5.51 7.37 -12.96
C TYR A 34 -4.78 6.12 -12.44
N GLN A 35 -4.24 5.29 -13.34
CA GLN A 35 -3.44 4.14 -12.95
C GLN A 35 -2.15 4.53 -12.22
N ASP A 36 -1.50 5.61 -12.65
CA ASP A 36 -0.30 6.13 -12.02
C ASP A 36 -0.62 6.72 -10.64
N GLU A 37 -1.76 7.39 -10.48
CA GLU A 37 -2.24 7.89 -9.18
C GLU A 37 -2.49 6.73 -8.19
N ILE A 38 -3.16 5.66 -8.62
CA ILE A 38 -3.38 4.45 -7.79
C ILE A 38 -2.04 3.84 -7.36
N LYS A 39 -1.11 3.67 -8.31
CA LYS A 39 0.22 3.11 -8.00
C LYS A 39 0.99 3.98 -7.01
N GLN A 40 0.93 5.31 -7.16
CA GLN A 40 1.56 6.22 -6.21
C GLN A 40 0.93 6.13 -4.82
N GLU A 41 -0.38 5.92 -4.74
CA GLU A 41 -1.08 5.74 -3.45
C GLU A 41 -0.69 4.41 -2.78
N GLU A 42 -0.57 3.32 -3.55
CA GLU A 42 -0.05 2.03 -3.07
C GLU A 42 1.41 2.16 -2.57
N VAL A 43 2.28 2.82 -3.34
CA VAL A 43 3.67 3.08 -2.94
C VAL A 43 3.73 3.89 -1.63
N LYS A 44 2.90 4.93 -1.48
CA LYS A 44 2.84 5.70 -0.22
C LYS A 44 2.36 4.87 0.97
N LYS A 45 1.42 3.95 0.76
CA LYS A 45 0.96 3.03 1.81
C LYS A 45 2.07 2.07 2.25
N GLU A 46 2.86 1.56 1.30
CA GLU A 46 4.04 0.77 1.61
C GLU A 46 5.08 1.59 2.36
N GLU A 47 5.41 2.79 1.94
CA GLU A 47 6.43 3.62 2.63
C GLU A 47 6.05 3.97 4.07
N ARG A 48 4.75 4.11 4.37
CA ARG A 48 4.26 4.52 5.69
C ARG A 48 4.56 3.51 6.80
N PHE A 49 4.43 2.22 6.50
CA PHE A 49 4.54 1.16 7.53
C PHE A 49 5.93 0.52 7.59
N PHE A 50 6.78 0.75 6.60
CA PHE A 50 8.05 0.04 6.48
C PHE A 50 9.18 0.77 7.19
N TYR A 51 9.85 0.07 8.10
CA TYR A 51 11.01 0.59 8.80
C TYR A 51 12.17 -0.39 8.74
N ASP A 52 13.39 0.15 8.84
CA ASP A 52 14.57 -0.66 9.07
C ASP A 52 14.54 -1.26 10.49
N GLU A 53 14.87 -2.54 10.60
CA GLU A 53 14.80 -3.26 11.87
C GLU A 53 15.66 -2.62 12.97
N THR A 54 16.84 -2.10 12.62
CA THR A 54 17.79 -1.55 13.59
C THR A 54 17.31 -0.25 14.20
N SER A 55 16.72 0.64 13.39
CA SER A 55 16.21 1.94 13.84
C SER A 55 15.11 1.83 14.90
N LYS A 56 14.16 0.89 14.75
CA LYS A 56 13.08 0.73 15.74
C LYS A 56 13.53 0.02 16.99
N ILE A 57 14.50 -0.88 16.89
CA ILE A 57 15.06 -1.58 18.06
C ILE A 57 15.78 -0.61 19.01
N SER A 58 16.49 0.40 18.49
CA SER A 58 17.16 1.40 19.34
C SER A 58 16.17 2.32 20.03
N ASP A 59 15.15 2.79 19.31
CA ASP A 59 14.33 3.92 19.75
C ASP A 59 13.13 3.51 20.61
N SER A 60 12.78 2.21 20.60
CA SER A 60 11.62 1.68 21.31
C SER A 60 12.04 0.98 22.59
N GLN A 61 11.34 1.20 23.71
CA GLN A 61 11.56 0.46 24.96
C GLN A 61 11.24 -1.03 24.79
N TRP A 62 10.09 -1.32 24.17
CA TRP A 62 9.65 -2.68 23.89
C TRP A 62 9.13 -2.82 22.46
N ILE A 63 9.17 -4.06 21.97
CA ILE A 63 8.68 -4.44 20.64
C ILE A 63 7.96 -5.79 20.75
N ILE A 64 6.77 -5.85 20.18
CA ILE A 64 5.92 -7.05 20.12
C ILE A 64 5.71 -7.41 18.65
N GLN A 65 5.89 -8.68 18.30
CA GLN A 65 5.50 -9.21 17.00
C GLN A 65 4.11 -9.82 17.09
N VAL A 66 3.24 -9.41 16.18
CA VAL A 66 1.86 -9.92 16.09
C VAL A 66 1.77 -11.07 15.11
N ASP A 67 2.35 -10.91 13.90
CA ASP A 67 2.30 -11.96 12.88
C ASP A 67 3.43 -11.85 11.83
N THR A 68 3.54 -12.85 10.96
CA THR A 68 4.49 -12.91 9.84
C THR A 68 3.81 -13.44 8.58
N PHE A 69 4.00 -12.74 7.47
CA PHE A 69 3.43 -13.09 6.17
C PHE A 69 4.51 -13.28 5.11
N GLU A 70 4.25 -14.13 4.12
CA GLU A 70 5.09 -14.25 2.91
C GLU A 70 4.74 -13.19 1.84
N LYS A 71 3.56 -12.58 1.94
CA LYS A 71 3.05 -11.56 1.03
C LYS A 71 2.89 -10.21 1.73
N ILE A 72 3.00 -9.13 0.97
CA ILE A 72 2.96 -7.75 1.50
C ILE A 72 1.53 -7.30 1.84
N GLU A 73 0.55 -7.68 1.02
CA GLU A 73 -0.84 -7.25 1.13
C GLU A 73 -1.47 -7.64 2.49
N PRO A 74 -1.38 -8.90 2.98
CA PRO A 74 -1.92 -9.23 4.30
C PRO A 74 -1.16 -8.54 5.44
N ALA A 75 0.13 -8.25 5.27
CA ALA A 75 0.90 -7.51 6.27
C ALA A 75 0.43 -6.05 6.38
N LEU A 76 0.19 -5.39 5.25
CA LEU A 76 -0.37 -4.04 5.20
C LEU A 76 -1.76 -3.97 5.81
N LEU A 77 -2.65 -4.91 5.47
CA LEU A 77 -4.00 -4.97 6.03
C LEU A 77 -3.97 -5.13 7.56
N LEU A 78 -3.08 -5.98 8.08
CA LEU A 78 -2.93 -6.14 9.53
C LEU A 78 -2.36 -4.87 10.18
N ALA A 79 -1.35 -4.24 9.58
CA ALA A 79 -0.76 -3.03 10.11
C ALA A 79 -1.76 -1.87 10.18
N GLU A 80 -2.57 -1.68 9.12
CA GLU A 80 -3.63 -0.68 9.08
C GLU A 80 -4.72 -0.97 10.12
N LYS A 81 -5.13 -2.24 10.27
CA LYS A 81 -6.09 -2.64 11.30
C LYS A 81 -5.58 -2.33 12.72
N LEU A 82 -4.31 -2.63 13.00
CA LEU A 82 -3.68 -2.35 14.30
C LEU A 82 -3.56 -0.84 14.56
N GLU A 83 -3.20 -0.05 13.55
CA GLU A 83 -3.19 1.42 13.66
C GLU A 83 -4.60 1.99 13.93
N ASN A 84 -5.62 1.45 13.27
CA ASN A 84 -7.02 1.83 13.53
C ASN A 84 -7.46 1.49 14.96
N GLN A 85 -6.83 0.49 15.57
CA GLN A 85 -6.95 0.15 16.99
C GLN A 85 -6.01 0.94 17.91
N ARG A 86 -5.35 1.98 17.39
CA ARG A 86 -4.41 2.87 18.10
C ARG A 86 -3.10 2.21 18.56
N PHE A 87 -2.72 1.08 17.97
CA PHE A 87 -1.38 0.53 18.17
C PHE A 87 -0.38 1.19 17.22
N ASN A 88 0.87 1.36 17.67
CA ASN A 88 1.95 1.85 16.81
C ASN A 88 2.51 0.69 15.97
N ALA A 89 1.77 0.32 14.93
CA ALA A 89 2.10 -0.82 14.07
C ALA A 89 3.14 -0.46 13.00
N TYR A 90 4.01 -1.40 12.68
CA TYR A 90 4.98 -1.28 11.61
C TYR A 90 5.36 -2.64 11.02
N ILE A 91 5.96 -2.62 9.84
CA ILE A 91 6.36 -3.80 9.08
C ILE A 91 7.87 -3.80 8.90
N ILE A 92 8.49 -4.94 9.19
CA ILE A 92 9.87 -5.23 8.79
C ILE A 92 9.83 -6.23 7.64
N LYS A 93 10.55 -5.88 6.57
CA LYS A 93 10.85 -6.77 5.45
C LYS A 93 12.15 -7.51 5.71
N LYS A 94 12.12 -8.83 5.65
CA LYS A 94 13.34 -9.66 5.67
C LYS A 94 13.34 -10.70 4.57
N THR A 95 14.53 -11.07 4.12
CA THR A 95 14.74 -12.21 3.23
C THR A 95 15.42 -13.31 4.04
N ILE A 96 14.81 -14.49 4.11
CA ILE A 96 15.33 -15.67 4.80
C ILE A 96 15.25 -16.85 3.85
N ALA A 97 16.38 -17.53 3.59
CA ALA A 97 16.45 -18.68 2.69
C ALA A 97 15.73 -18.40 1.35
N GLU A 98 16.06 -17.28 0.72
CA GLU A 98 15.49 -16.79 -0.56
C GLU A 98 13.99 -16.42 -0.52
N LYS A 99 13.30 -16.64 0.60
CA LYS A 99 11.92 -16.22 0.80
C LYS A 99 11.84 -14.83 1.43
N ARG A 100 11.00 -13.98 0.87
CA ARG A 100 10.65 -12.69 1.49
C ARG A 100 9.58 -12.92 2.55
N ILE A 101 9.78 -12.32 3.71
CA ILE A 101 8.84 -12.32 4.81
C ILE A 101 8.60 -10.88 5.29
N TYR A 102 7.38 -10.64 5.76
CA TYR A 102 6.89 -9.37 6.23
C TYR A 102 6.39 -9.58 7.66
N ARG A 103 7.11 -9.05 8.64
CA ARG A 103 6.79 -9.18 10.06
C ARG A 103 6.04 -7.95 10.52
N VAL A 104 4.82 -8.13 11.02
CA VAL A 104 4.03 -7.04 11.59
C VAL A 104 4.30 -6.97 13.08
N ARG A 105 4.76 -5.80 13.52
CA ARG A 105 5.19 -5.53 14.88
C ARG A 105 4.54 -4.26 15.43
N ILE A 106 4.53 -4.15 16.74
CA ILE A 106 4.08 -2.99 17.49
C ILE A 106 5.24 -2.56 18.40
N TYR A 107 5.41 -1.25 18.56
CA TYR A 107 6.46 -0.68 19.39
C TYR A 107 5.91 0.32 20.41
N SER A 108 6.66 0.50 21.50
CA SER A 108 6.37 1.51 22.53
C SER A 108 6.44 2.92 21.95
N LYS A 109 5.44 3.76 22.20
CA LYS A 109 5.47 5.16 21.73
C LYS A 109 6.50 6.01 22.47
N ASN A 110 6.61 5.79 23.78
CA ASN A 110 7.46 6.56 24.70
C ASN A 110 7.88 5.68 25.88
N SER A 111 8.63 6.26 26.83
CA SER A 111 9.13 5.58 28.03
C SER A 111 8.03 5.07 28.96
N ASP A 112 6.86 5.70 28.91
CA ASP A 112 5.77 5.48 29.86
C ASP A 112 4.77 4.45 29.34
N ASP A 113 4.97 3.96 28.12
CA ASP A 113 4.08 2.99 27.46
C ASP A 113 4.25 1.60 28.09
N ALA A 114 3.22 1.11 28.77
CA ALA A 114 3.26 -0.16 29.48
C ALA A 114 3.07 -1.34 28.51
N ILE A 115 4.09 -2.20 28.40
CA ILE A 115 4.05 -3.40 27.54
C ILE A 115 2.91 -4.35 27.93
N ASP A 116 2.66 -4.53 29.23
CA ASP A 116 1.73 -5.55 29.72
C ASP A 116 0.28 -5.17 29.38
N GLU A 117 -0.10 -3.89 29.49
CA GLU A 117 -1.42 -3.39 29.04
C GLU A 117 -1.63 -3.57 27.54
N THR A 118 -0.57 -3.35 26.74
CA THR A 118 -0.64 -3.54 25.30
C THR A 118 -0.80 -5.02 24.93
N ILE A 119 -0.07 -5.91 25.60
CA ILE A 119 -0.21 -7.36 25.42
C ILE A 119 -1.62 -7.83 25.77
N GLU A 120 -2.19 -7.33 26.86
CA GLU A 120 -3.55 -7.65 27.29
C GLU A 120 -4.58 -7.24 26.21
N LYS A 121 -4.55 -5.98 25.77
CA LYS A 121 -5.43 -5.49 24.69
C LYS A 121 -5.31 -6.29 23.40
N LEU A 122 -4.10 -6.71 23.03
CA LEU A 122 -3.86 -7.53 21.85
C LEU A 122 -4.47 -8.93 21.99
N LYS A 123 -4.32 -9.55 23.16
CA LYS A 123 -4.90 -10.87 23.45
C LYS A 123 -6.42 -10.82 23.50
N GLU A 124 -7.00 -9.80 24.12
CA GLU A 124 -8.45 -9.55 24.13
C GLU A 124 -9.00 -9.34 22.71
N SER A 125 -8.21 -8.71 21.83
CA SER A 125 -8.54 -8.55 20.41
C SER A 125 -8.33 -9.83 19.59
N GLY A 126 -7.94 -10.94 20.21
CA GLY A 126 -7.76 -12.26 19.58
C GLY A 126 -6.39 -12.48 18.93
N TYR A 127 -5.40 -11.62 19.15
CA TYR A 127 -4.07 -11.79 18.58
C TYR A 127 -3.18 -12.67 19.46
N SER A 128 -2.43 -13.56 18.81
CA SER A 128 -1.25 -14.19 19.41
C SER A 128 -0.05 -13.26 19.26
N VAL A 129 0.82 -13.20 20.27
CA VAL A 129 1.94 -12.25 20.29
C VAL A 129 3.24 -12.89 20.74
N SER A 130 4.36 -12.41 20.19
CA SER A 130 5.72 -12.75 20.61
C SER A 130 6.47 -11.49 21.00
N ILE A 131 7.07 -11.48 22.19
CA ILE A 131 7.89 -10.35 22.65
C ILE A 131 9.26 -10.44 21.97
N ILE A 132 9.68 -9.35 21.32
CA ILE A 132 10.99 -9.24 20.64
C ILE A 132 11.99 -8.47 21.51
N LYS A 133 11.52 -7.43 22.20
CA LYS A 133 12.26 -6.60 23.14
C LYS A 133 11.34 -6.24 24.30
N LYS A 134 11.84 -6.31 25.54
CA LYS A 134 11.17 -5.85 26.76
C LYS A 134 12.08 -4.87 27.48
#